data_AF-A0A0B5EY71-F1
#
_entry.id   AF-A0A0B5EY71-F1
#
_cell.length_a   1.000
_cell.length_b   1.000
_cell.length_c   1.000
_cell.angle_alpha   90.00
_cell.angle_beta   90.00
_cell.angle_gamma   90.00
#
_symmetry.space_group_name_H-M   'P 1'
#
loop_
_entity.id
_entity.type
_entity.pdbx_description
1 polymer ?
#
loop_
_entity_poly.entity_id
_entity_poly.type
_entity_poly.pdbx_seq_one_letter_code
_entity_poly.pdbx_strand_id
1 'polypeptide(L)'
;MDYYVPHYVPSPKEPAVDLEFWDPDGRKEAAAVGQELVNALDELGIALDDIEIREPCSHCRRQDYLLSLGTINLATAREWAELLRKLAPFGDENAQGAGTR
;
A
#
# COMPACT_ATOMS: atom_id res chain seq x y z
N MET A 1 54.35 29.44 6.18
CA MET A 1 53.53 28.67 7.14
C MET A 1 52.11 29.17 6.91
N ASP A 2 51.51 28.65 5.84
CA ASP A 2 50.29 29.17 5.26
C ASP A 2 49.10 28.55 6.00
N TYR A 3 48.33 29.40 6.66
CA TYR A 3 47.16 28.99 7.41
C TYR A 3 46.08 28.50 6.45
N TYR A 4 45.73 27.22 6.54
CA TYR A 4 44.54 26.66 5.90
C TYR A 4 43.30 27.29 6.54
N VAL A 5 42.57 28.11 5.78
CA VAL A 5 41.25 28.63 6.18
C VAL A 5 40.22 27.64 5.66
N PRO A 6 39.51 26.88 6.51
CA PRO A 6 38.44 26.01 6.04
C PRO A 6 37.32 26.89 5.47
N HIS A 7 37.10 26.81 4.17
CA HIS A 7 35.93 27.40 3.53
C HIS A 7 34.69 26.69 4.05
N TYR A 8 33.89 27.38 4.88
CA TYR A 8 32.56 26.93 5.24
C TYR A 8 31.68 26.97 3.98
N VAL A 9 31.44 25.81 3.38
CA VAL A 9 30.37 25.66 2.39
C VAL A 9 29.11 25.38 3.20
N PRO A 10 28.14 26.32 3.29
CA PRO A 10 26.87 26.02 3.94
C PRO A 10 26.24 24.82 3.23
N SER A 11 25.90 23.77 3.99
CA SER A 11 25.07 22.69 3.48
C SER A 11 23.79 23.30 2.89
N PRO A 12 23.30 22.82 1.73
CA PRO A 12 22.02 23.24 1.21
C PRO A 12 20.98 23.07 2.32
N LYS A 13 20.33 24.17 2.72
CA LYS A 13 19.26 24.10 3.71
C LYS A 13 18.08 23.42 3.01
N GLU A 14 17.72 22.23 3.46
CA GLU A 14 16.55 21.51 2.95
C GLU A 14 15.33 22.44 2.98
N PRO A 15 14.42 22.34 1.99
CA PRO A 15 13.24 23.19 1.94
C PRO A 15 12.40 23.00 3.22
N ALA A 16 11.75 24.07 3.68
CA ALA A 16 10.97 24.04 4.94
C ALA A 16 9.72 23.14 4.87
N VAL A 17 9.30 22.74 3.67
CA VAL A 17 8.16 21.86 3.34
C VAL A 17 8.43 21.17 2.01
N ASP A 18 7.95 19.95 1.83
CA ASP A 18 8.13 19.14 0.61
C ASP A 18 6.83 19.01 -0.21
N LEU A 19 6.88 18.18 -1.26
CA LEU A 19 5.79 17.95 -2.22
C LEU A 19 4.50 17.42 -1.56
N GLU A 20 4.58 16.81 -0.38
CA GLU A 20 3.45 16.21 0.35
C GLU A 20 2.66 17.22 1.18
N PHE A 21 3.13 18.47 1.28
CA PHE A 21 2.49 19.49 2.13
C PHE A 21 1.03 19.79 1.73
N TRP A 22 0.64 19.48 0.49
CA TRP A 22 -0.72 19.62 -0.02
C TRP A 22 -1.02 18.59 -1.12
N ASP A 23 -0.88 17.28 -0.90
CA ASP A 23 -1.30 16.28 -1.89
C ASP A 23 -2.73 15.75 -1.60
N PRO A 24 -3.81 16.51 -1.91
CA PRO A 24 -5.16 16.02 -1.74
C PRO A 24 -5.52 14.99 -2.80
N ASP A 25 -4.78 14.87 -3.89
CA ASP A 25 -5.18 14.09 -5.06
C ASP A 25 -4.74 12.64 -4.92
N GLY A 26 -3.51 12.37 -4.44
CA GLY A 26 -3.07 11.01 -4.12
C GLY A 26 -3.95 10.35 -3.04
N ARG A 27 -4.28 11.10 -1.98
CA ARG A 27 -5.18 10.61 -0.92
C ARG A 27 -6.61 10.37 -1.41
N LYS A 28 -7.13 11.19 -2.33
CA LYS A 28 -8.45 10.97 -2.95
C LYS A 28 -8.49 9.70 -3.79
N GLU A 29 -7.44 9.46 -4.58
CA GLU A 29 -7.34 8.24 -5.39
C GLU A 29 -7.30 7.00 -4.49
N ALA A 30 -6.45 7.01 -3.46
CA ALA A 30 -6.40 5.92 -2.48
C ALA A 30 -7.75 5.69 -1.78
N ALA A 31 -8.50 6.76 -1.49
CA ALA A 31 -9.84 6.67 -0.92
C ALA A 31 -10.87 6.07 -1.89
N ALA A 32 -10.83 6.44 -3.18
CA ALA A 32 -11.71 5.86 -4.19
C ALA A 32 -11.46 4.36 -4.36
N VAL A 33 -10.20 3.94 -4.47
CA VAL A 33 -9.84 2.51 -4.55
C VAL A 33 -10.21 1.75 -3.28
N GLY A 34 -9.98 2.35 -2.10
CA GLY A 34 -10.39 1.77 -0.82
C GLY A 34 -11.91 1.59 -0.72
N GLN A 35 -12.68 2.57 -1.19
CA GLN A 35 -14.14 2.49 -1.23
C GLN A 35 -14.62 1.36 -2.14
N GLU A 36 -14.07 1.22 -3.34
CA GLU A 36 -14.40 0.12 -4.26
C GLU A 36 -14.13 -1.24 -3.62
N LEU A 37 -12.99 -1.39 -2.95
CA LEU A 37 -12.65 -2.64 -2.24
C LEU A 37 -13.64 -2.94 -1.11
N VAL A 38 -13.95 -1.96 -0.25
CA VAL A 38 -14.87 -2.16 0.87
C VAL A 38 -16.26 -2.56 0.38
N ASN A 39 -16.78 -1.89 -0.65
CA ASN A 39 -18.07 -2.23 -1.22
C ASN A 39 -18.07 -3.65 -1.81
N ALA A 40 -17.02 -4.02 -2.55
CA ALA A 40 -16.90 -5.36 -3.12
C ALA A 40 -16.83 -6.45 -2.04
N LEU A 41 -16.20 -6.18 -0.89
CA LEU A 41 -16.15 -7.11 0.24
C LEU A 41 -17.49 -7.17 0.99
N ASP A 42 -18.19 -6.05 1.15
CA ASP A 42 -19.51 -6.00 1.76
C ASP A 42 -20.54 -6.84 0.99
N GLU A 43 -20.50 -6.81 -0.35
CA GLU A 43 -21.31 -7.68 -1.22
C GLU A 43 -21.08 -9.17 -0.95
N LEU A 44 -19.92 -9.54 -0.40
CA LEU A 44 -19.55 -10.91 -0.02
C LEU A 44 -19.84 -11.22 1.45
N GLY A 45 -20.43 -10.27 2.20
CA GLY A 45 -20.65 -10.37 3.64
C GLY A 45 -19.37 -10.23 4.48
N ILE A 46 -18.32 -9.64 3.91
CA ILE A 46 -17.03 -9.41 4.56
C ILE A 46 -16.97 -7.96 5.05
N ALA A 47 -17.02 -7.76 6.37
CA ALA A 47 -16.93 -6.43 6.99
C ALA A 47 -15.51 -6.13 7.51
N LEU A 48 -14.95 -4.97 7.14
CA LEU A 48 -13.65 -4.49 7.62
C LEU A 48 -13.85 -3.35 8.61
N ASP A 49 -13.60 -3.60 9.90
CA ASP A 49 -13.86 -2.62 10.96
C ASP A 49 -12.75 -1.57 11.11
N ASP A 50 -11.51 -1.88 10.71
CA ASP A 50 -10.31 -1.04 10.95
C ASP A 50 -9.49 -0.79 9.66
N ILE A 51 -10.17 -0.56 8.53
CA ILE A 51 -9.48 -0.24 7.28
C ILE A 51 -8.88 1.17 7.31
N GLU A 52 -7.62 1.29 6.88
CA GLU A 52 -6.89 2.56 6.89
C GLU A 52 -6.12 2.76 5.58
N ILE A 53 -6.05 4.01 5.13
CA ILE A 53 -5.09 4.44 4.12
C ILE A 53 -3.83 4.88 4.84
N ARG A 54 -2.70 4.28 4.48
CA ARG A 54 -1.38 4.68 4.95
C ARG A 54 -0.72 5.55 3.89
N GLU A 55 -0.29 6.72 4.34
CA GLU A 55 0.47 7.67 3.54
C GLU A 55 1.78 7.05 3.05
N PRO A 56 2.27 7.47 1.87
CA PRO A 56 3.64 7.25 1.45
C PRO A 56 4.63 7.55 2.58
N CYS A 57 5.67 6.72 2.69
CA CYS A 57 6.74 6.95 3.62
C CYS A 57 8.02 7.21 2.83
N SER A 58 8.48 8.46 2.86
CA SER A 58 9.65 8.94 2.12
C SER A 58 10.94 8.12 2.36
N HIS A 59 11.03 7.46 3.52
CA HIS A 59 12.19 6.67 3.94
C HIS A 59 11.93 5.15 3.91
N CYS A 60 10.73 4.73 3.51
CA CYS A 60 10.36 3.33 3.43
C CYS A 60 10.64 2.77 2.03
N ARG A 61 10.76 1.45 1.94
CA ARG A 61 10.94 0.77 0.65
C ARG A 61 9.77 1.00 -0.32
N ARG A 62 8.56 1.20 0.21
CA ARG A 62 7.37 1.52 -0.59
C ARG A 62 7.06 3.00 -0.41
N GLN A 63 6.97 3.69 -1.54
CA GLN A 63 6.68 5.12 -1.61
C GLN A 63 5.25 5.41 -2.09
N ASP A 64 4.40 4.38 -2.16
CA ASP A 64 3.00 4.50 -2.59
C ASP A 64 2.05 4.55 -1.39
N TYR A 65 0.84 5.08 -1.60
CA TYR A 65 -0.28 4.90 -0.67
C TYR A 65 -0.61 3.42 -0.52
N LEU A 66 -0.84 2.97 0.72
CA LEU A 66 -1.16 1.58 1.01
C LEU A 66 -2.51 1.47 1.70
N LEU A 67 -3.29 0.45 1.34
CA LEU A 67 -4.46 0.05 2.10
C LEU A 67 -4.05 -0.96 3.17
N SER A 68 -4.34 -0.64 4.42
CA SER A 68 -4.24 -1.51 5.58
C SER A 68 -5.61 -2.07 5.87
N LEU A 69 -5.82 -3.38 5.70
CA LEU A 69 -7.11 -4.04 5.91
C LEU A 69 -7.46 -4.25 7.40
N GLY A 70 -6.82 -3.50 8.30
CA GLY A 70 -7.02 -3.61 9.73
C GLY A 70 -6.50 -4.89 10.36
N THR A 71 -6.96 -5.17 11.57
CA THR A 71 -6.63 -6.38 12.31
C THR A 71 -7.81 -7.33 12.27
N ILE A 72 -7.60 -8.52 11.71
CA ILE A 72 -8.60 -9.59 11.69
C ILE A 72 -8.23 -10.69 12.69
N ASN A 73 -9.22 -11.14 13.46
CA ASN A 73 -9.01 -12.26 14.37
C ASN A 73 -8.96 -13.60 13.59
N LEU A 74 -8.43 -14.65 14.22
CA LEU A 74 -8.20 -15.94 13.55
C LEU A 74 -9.50 -16.64 13.09
N ALA A 75 -10.62 -16.45 13.79
CA ALA A 75 -11.89 -17.06 13.41
C ALA A 75 -12.44 -16.39 12.15
N THR A 76 -12.51 -15.05 12.14
CA THR A 76 -12.91 -14.24 11.00
C THR A 76 -12.01 -14.51 9.79
N ALA A 77 -10.68 -14.58 9.97
CA ALA A 77 -9.75 -14.88 8.89
C ALA A 77 -10.01 -16.26 8.23
N ARG A 78 -10.42 -17.27 9.01
CA ARG A 78 -10.78 -18.59 8.47
C ARG A 78 -12.08 -18.55 7.67
N GLU A 79 -13.09 -17.90 8.22
CA GLU A 79 -14.40 -17.73 7.57
C GLU A 79 -14.23 -17.05 6.20
N TRP A 80 -13.49 -15.95 6.15
CA TRP A 80 -13.26 -15.22 4.91
C TRP A 80 -12.46 -16.04 3.89
N ALA A 81 -11.46 -16.79 4.35
CA ALA A 81 -10.71 -17.69 3.47
C ALA A 81 -11.62 -18.75 2.82
N GLU A 82 -12.63 -19.26 3.54
CA GLU A 82 -13.61 -20.18 2.95
C GLU A 82 -14.56 -19.49 1.97
N LEU A 83 -15.03 -18.28 2.30
CA LEU A 83 -15.86 -17.48 1.39
C LEU A 83 -15.12 -17.19 0.09
N LEU A 84 -13.90 -16.67 0.16
CA LEU A 84 -13.08 -16.34 -1.00
C LEU A 84 -12.79 -17.57 -1.89
N ARG A 85 -12.53 -18.74 -1.30
CA ARG A 85 -12.32 -19.98 -2.07
C ARG A 85 -13.57 -20.44 -2.83
N LYS A 86 -14.76 -20.22 -2.27
CA LYS A 86 -16.03 -20.56 -2.94
C LYS A 86 -16.28 -19.67 -4.17
N LEU A 87 -15.71 -18.47 -4.17
CA LEU A 87 -15.86 -17.48 -5.24
C LEU A 87 -14.77 -17.61 -6.33
N ALA A 88 -13.72 -18.39 -6.10
CA ALA A 88 -12.62 -18.54 -7.04
C ALA A 88 -12.86 -19.72 -8.01
N PRO A 89 -13.09 -19.47 -9.31
CA PRO A 89 -12.72 -20.39 -10.38
C PRO A 89 -11.32 -20.09 -10.98
N PHE A 90 -10.45 -19.34 -10.29
CA PHE A 90 -9.16 -18.89 -10.85
C PHE A 90 -7.99 -19.82 -10.53
N GLY A 91 -8.05 -21.04 -11.05
CA GLY A 91 -6.94 -21.97 -10.98
C GLY A 91 -6.99 -23.01 -12.07
N ASP A 92 -6.84 -22.61 -13.35
CA ASP A 92 -6.35 -23.50 -14.42
C ASP A 92 -6.12 -22.77 -15.77
N GLU A 93 -5.22 -21.77 -15.83
CA GLU A 93 -4.67 -21.30 -17.11
C GLU A 93 -3.19 -20.91 -16.95
N ASN A 94 -2.29 -21.87 -16.64
CA ASN A 94 -0.85 -21.85 -17.01
C ASN A 94 -0.06 -23.07 -16.47
N ALA A 95 -0.53 -24.31 -16.73
CA ALA A 95 0.25 -25.53 -16.46
C ALA A 95 0.37 -26.45 -17.69
N GLN A 96 0.31 -25.90 -18.90
CA GLN A 96 0.62 -26.63 -20.13
C GLN A 96 1.76 -25.93 -20.87
N GLY A 97 2.99 -26.42 -20.70
CA GLY A 97 4.11 -25.96 -21.54
C GLY A 97 5.53 -26.11 -20.98
N ALA A 98 5.96 -27.31 -20.60
CA ALA A 98 7.37 -27.76 -20.68
C ALA A 98 7.45 -29.21 -20.15
N GLY A 99 7.86 -30.24 -20.86
CA GLY A 99 8.33 -30.42 -22.22
C GLY A 99 8.77 -31.89 -22.30
N THR A 100 8.12 -32.68 -23.15
CA THR A 100 8.61 -34.00 -23.54
C THR A 100 9.32 -33.85 -24.87
N ARG A 101 10.64 -33.99 -24.85
CA ARG A 101 11.45 -34.50 -25.96
C ARG A 101 12.70 -35.17 -25.40
#